data_AF-A0A0D0CUV3-F1
#
_entry.id   AF-A0A0D0CUV3-F1
#
_cell.length_a   1.000
_cell.length_b   1.000
_cell.length_c   1.000
_cell.angle_alpha   90.00
_cell.angle_beta   90.00
_cell.angle_gamma   90.00
#
_symmetry.space_group_name_H-M   'P 1'
#
loop_
_entity.id
_entity.type
_entity.pdbx_description
1 polymer ?
#
loop_
_entity_poly.entity_id
_entity_poly.type
_entity_poly.pdbx_seq_one_letter_code
_entity_poly.pdbx_strand_id
1 'polypeptide(L)'
;MRTSTLAFLLISTFLPLFQVAALRGDSQCGYLVCVNATVEGDIVTYQMTARKERMGWLGLGFGHRMAGSDMVVMWRNEDGSLTISQRHAKDHTEPEVDDSPLRTAFLPPQQATVWDSKLNPKNTLSFSIPIDRSQWIYLSEYNASFEQLIWAYGMGQPASSDPYTSIYGHYAAGSLKLNLEKDLEEAVPNQPAETSVPPDAEAVTEEQIPYSTHERIVLAHGVLLSFGMLVLLPAGSLVARWTRTFSAKWFKAHKILNYFIALPVIVIGWLLGPYAVFDAQANHFMDAHQICGIIVLVLYLLQLSLGRYIHARRGLPNRAAHAPSNILHVFLGLIVIGAGFFQVRSGMEEWGEHTGRDASHWCHVLWRTWIIVLPVIYLLGLSLLKRQFYQESNGLNPSSTPQHYVALSPDEGHRSMLFTAETDDQMADSYGYPNSTAAFSKEAETAVPLLQRK
;
A
#
# COMPACT_ATOMS: atom_id res chain seq x y z
N MET A 1 32.40 56.84 -75.13
CA MET A 1 32.53 56.16 -73.81
C MET A 1 32.11 57.16 -72.74
N ARG A 2 30.92 56.98 -72.14
CA ARG A 2 30.46 57.69 -70.94
C ARG A 2 29.88 56.63 -70.03
N THR A 3 30.50 56.45 -68.86
CA THR A 3 30.14 55.47 -67.83
C THR A 3 29.09 56.07 -66.91
N SER A 4 27.89 55.47 -66.87
CA SER A 4 26.84 55.77 -65.89
C SER A 4 27.05 54.92 -64.64
N THR A 5 27.21 55.57 -63.49
CA THR A 5 27.31 54.93 -62.17
C THR A 5 25.91 54.85 -61.56
N LEU A 6 25.36 53.64 -61.45
CA LEU A 6 24.11 53.37 -60.72
C LEU A 6 24.39 53.32 -59.22
N ALA A 7 23.73 54.16 -58.44
CA ALA A 7 23.68 54.08 -56.99
C ALA A 7 22.53 53.16 -56.57
N PHE A 8 22.85 52.05 -55.89
CA PHE A 8 21.87 51.17 -55.25
C PHE A 8 21.54 51.72 -53.85
N LEU A 9 20.27 52.08 -53.64
CA LEU A 9 19.69 52.39 -52.33
C LEU A 9 19.35 51.08 -51.61
N LEU A 10 20.06 50.79 -50.50
CA LEU A 10 19.73 49.72 -49.56
C LEU A 10 18.68 50.24 -48.56
N ILE A 11 17.43 49.81 -48.72
CA ILE A 11 16.36 50.03 -47.75
C ILE A 11 16.44 48.92 -46.70
N SER A 12 16.88 49.26 -45.49
CA SER A 12 16.90 48.36 -44.33
C SER A 12 15.49 48.28 -43.72
N THR A 13 14.73 47.24 -44.07
CA THR A 13 13.47 46.91 -43.40
C THR A 13 13.76 46.35 -41.99
N PHE A 14 13.54 47.15 -40.94
CA PHE A 14 13.47 46.66 -39.57
C PHE A 14 12.15 45.89 -39.40
N LEU A 15 12.24 44.55 -39.39
CA LEU A 15 11.17 43.69 -38.88
C LEU A 15 11.26 43.70 -37.34
N PRO A 16 10.22 44.11 -36.60
CA PRO A 16 10.20 43.94 -35.16
C PRO A 16 10.25 42.44 -34.84
N LEU A 17 11.29 42.02 -34.12
CA LEU A 17 11.34 40.74 -33.43
C LEU A 17 10.24 40.75 -32.36
N PHE A 18 9.07 40.18 -32.66
CA PHE A 18 8.14 39.78 -31.62
C PHE A 18 8.82 38.66 -30.82
N GLN A 19 9.22 38.95 -29.58
CA GLN A 19 9.54 37.89 -28.63
C GLN A 19 8.25 37.11 -28.39
N VAL A 20 8.16 35.92 -28.96
CA VAL A 20 7.19 34.92 -28.51
C VAL A 20 7.61 34.57 -27.09
N ALA A 21 6.83 35.01 -26.09
CA ALA A 21 7.04 34.54 -24.73
C ALA A 21 6.79 33.03 -24.75
N ALA A 22 7.77 32.24 -24.33
CA ALA A 22 7.60 30.80 -24.20
C ALA A 22 6.40 30.52 -23.27
N LEU A 23 5.50 29.64 -23.71
CA LEU A 23 4.37 29.22 -22.89
C LEU A 23 4.93 28.50 -21.66
N ARG A 24 4.47 28.87 -20.47
CA ARG A 24 4.91 28.22 -19.22
C ARG A 24 3.84 27.30 -18.69
N GLY A 25 4.22 26.37 -17.84
CA GLY A 25 3.30 25.43 -17.24
C GLY A 25 3.92 24.08 -16.92
N ASP A 26 3.10 23.20 -16.39
CA ASP A 26 3.50 21.85 -16.02
C ASP A 26 2.28 20.93 -16.03
N SER A 27 2.55 19.63 -16.06
CA SER A 27 1.49 18.63 -16.02
C SER A 27 1.87 17.47 -15.12
N GLN A 28 0.86 16.93 -14.43
CA GLN A 28 1.00 15.74 -13.61
C GLN A 28 -0.18 14.81 -13.82
N CYS A 29 0.13 13.53 -14.06
CA CYS A 29 -0.86 12.49 -14.27
C CYS A 29 -0.81 11.46 -13.14
N GLY A 30 -1.94 11.28 -12.45
CA GLY A 30 -2.18 10.16 -11.55
C GLY A 30 -2.92 9.01 -12.23
N TYR A 31 -3.29 8.00 -11.44
CA TYR A 31 -4.08 6.85 -11.91
C TYR A 31 -5.51 7.24 -12.34
N LEU A 32 -6.14 8.17 -11.61
CA LEU A 32 -7.54 8.56 -11.82
C LEU A 32 -7.69 9.90 -12.56
N VAL A 33 -6.84 10.88 -12.28
CA VAL A 33 -6.94 12.23 -12.83
C VAL A 33 -5.58 12.69 -13.35
N CYS A 34 -5.57 13.33 -14.53
CA CYS A 34 -4.46 14.12 -15.02
C CYS A 34 -4.81 15.60 -14.91
N VAL A 35 -3.84 16.42 -14.53
CA VAL A 35 -3.98 17.88 -14.51
C VAL A 35 -2.82 18.48 -15.31
N ASN A 36 -3.17 19.33 -16.25
CA ASN A 36 -2.24 20.13 -17.04
C ASN A 36 -2.52 21.60 -16.77
N ALA A 37 -1.49 22.39 -16.54
CA ALA A 37 -1.58 23.82 -16.33
C ALA A 37 -0.76 24.54 -17.40
N THR A 38 -1.38 25.51 -18.08
CA THR A 38 -0.69 26.39 -19.04
C THR A 38 -0.85 27.84 -18.60
N VAL A 39 0.23 28.61 -18.68
CA VAL A 39 0.30 30.00 -18.22
C VAL A 39 0.45 30.92 -19.42
N GLU A 40 -0.48 31.85 -19.54
CA GLU A 40 -0.46 32.93 -20.53
C GLU A 40 -0.58 34.27 -19.79
N GLY A 41 0.54 35.01 -19.72
CA GLY A 41 0.62 36.23 -18.90
C GLY A 41 0.42 35.92 -17.41
N ASP A 42 -0.60 36.54 -16.80
CA ASP A 42 -0.97 36.33 -15.39
C ASP A 42 -2.16 35.37 -15.22
N ILE A 43 -2.54 34.64 -16.27
CA ILE A 43 -3.66 33.70 -16.25
C ILE A 43 -3.11 32.28 -16.40
N VAL A 44 -3.54 31.39 -15.50
CA VAL A 44 -3.30 29.95 -15.63
C VAL A 44 -4.59 29.26 -16.08
N THR A 45 -4.47 28.37 -17.06
CA THR A 45 -5.53 27.49 -17.51
C THR A 45 -5.25 26.09 -17.02
N TYR A 46 -6.13 25.57 -16.18
CA TYR A 46 -6.09 24.19 -15.71
C TYR A 46 -6.99 23.34 -16.59
N GLN A 47 -6.43 22.28 -17.16
CA GLN A 47 -7.15 21.23 -17.85
C GLN A 47 -7.06 19.94 -17.03
N MET A 48 -8.21 19.44 -16.60
CA MET A 48 -8.34 18.23 -15.83
C MET A 48 -8.99 17.14 -16.66
N THR A 49 -8.42 15.92 -16.65
CA THR A 49 -8.99 14.77 -17.34
C THR A 49 -9.17 13.58 -16.40
N ALA A 50 -10.39 13.07 -16.28
CA ALA A 50 -10.64 11.80 -15.63
C ALA A 50 -10.25 10.62 -16.55
N ARG A 51 -9.37 9.75 -16.07
CA ARG A 51 -8.86 8.57 -16.80
C ARG A 51 -9.76 7.35 -16.71
N LYS A 52 -10.75 7.38 -15.83
CA LYS A 52 -11.75 6.32 -15.64
C LYS A 52 -13.16 6.87 -15.90
N GLU A 53 -14.04 6.00 -16.37
CA GLU A 53 -15.48 6.26 -16.41
C GLU A 53 -16.14 5.67 -15.16
N ARG A 54 -17.22 6.22 -14.64
CA ARG A 54 -18.02 7.38 -15.10
C ARG A 54 -17.60 8.69 -14.44
N MET A 55 -17.38 9.76 -15.21
CA MET A 55 -17.12 11.10 -14.68
C MET A 55 -18.41 11.91 -14.56
N GLY A 56 -18.72 12.37 -13.35
CA GLY A 56 -19.81 13.30 -13.06
C GLY A 56 -19.33 14.73 -12.87
N TRP A 57 -18.30 14.92 -12.05
CA TRP A 57 -17.69 16.23 -11.80
C TRP A 57 -16.18 16.10 -11.50
N LEU A 58 -15.44 17.18 -11.74
CA LEU A 58 -14.01 17.34 -11.42
C LEU A 58 -13.82 18.60 -10.57
N GLY A 59 -13.01 18.50 -9.53
CA GLY A 59 -12.68 19.62 -8.65
C GLY A 59 -11.18 19.80 -8.50
N LEU A 60 -10.71 21.05 -8.57
CA LEU A 60 -9.33 21.42 -8.24
C LEU A 60 -9.36 22.41 -7.08
N GLY A 61 -8.67 22.09 -5.99
CA GLY A 61 -8.49 22.97 -4.84
C GLY A 61 -7.07 23.50 -4.76
N PHE A 62 -6.93 24.71 -4.22
CA PHE A 62 -5.66 25.40 -4.05
C PHE A 62 -5.18 25.22 -2.61
N GLY A 63 -4.03 24.57 -2.45
CA GLY A 63 -3.47 24.18 -1.17
C GLY A 63 -3.14 22.69 -1.07
N HIS A 64 -2.93 22.21 0.15
CA HIS A 64 -2.47 20.85 0.43
C HIS A 64 -3.53 19.95 1.11
N ARG A 65 -4.71 20.50 1.40
CA ARG A 65 -5.81 19.81 2.08
C ARG A 65 -7.14 20.47 1.78
N MET A 66 -8.25 19.76 1.99
CA MET A 66 -9.60 20.28 1.73
C MET A 66 -9.97 21.40 2.70
N ALA A 67 -9.78 21.20 4.01
CA ALA A 67 -10.12 22.20 5.02
C ALA A 67 -9.29 23.50 4.87
N GLY A 68 -10.00 24.61 4.66
CA GLY A 68 -9.47 25.95 4.41
C GLY A 68 -9.04 26.21 2.97
N SER A 69 -9.34 25.31 2.03
CA SER A 69 -9.00 25.50 0.61
C SER A 69 -10.14 26.15 -0.19
N ASP A 70 -9.74 27.06 -1.07
CA ASP A 70 -10.58 27.51 -2.19
C ASP A 70 -10.48 26.47 -3.31
N MET A 71 -11.58 26.24 -4.01
CA MET A 71 -11.61 25.27 -5.09
C MET A 71 -12.56 25.63 -6.22
N VAL A 72 -12.29 25.05 -7.37
CA VAL A 72 -13.12 25.16 -8.56
C VAL A 72 -13.65 23.77 -8.89
N VAL A 73 -14.97 23.62 -8.82
CA VAL A 73 -15.69 22.40 -9.20
C VAL A 73 -16.36 22.62 -10.54
N MET A 74 -16.19 21.66 -11.44
CA MET A 74 -16.71 21.71 -12.80
C MET A 74 -17.51 20.45 -13.11
N TRP A 75 -18.60 20.61 -13.84
CA TRP A 75 -19.35 19.50 -14.40
C TRP A 75 -19.99 19.89 -15.72
N ARG A 76 -20.33 18.87 -16.51
CA ARG A 76 -21.12 19.02 -17.72
C ARG A 76 -22.59 18.83 -17.37
N ASN A 77 -23.47 19.65 -17.92
CA ASN A 77 -24.91 19.58 -17.75
C ASN A 77 -25.54 18.68 -18.82
N GLU A 78 -26.81 18.30 -18.62
CA GLU A 78 -27.55 17.46 -19.58
C GLU A 78 -27.65 18.09 -20.98
N ASP A 79 -27.71 19.43 -21.06
CA ASP A 79 -27.76 20.19 -22.31
C ASP A 79 -26.37 20.35 -22.98
N GLY A 80 -25.31 19.79 -22.37
CA GLY A 80 -23.93 19.86 -22.85
C GLY A 80 -23.16 21.11 -22.41
N SER A 81 -23.82 22.08 -21.77
CA SER A 81 -23.16 23.25 -21.17
C SER A 81 -22.25 22.85 -20.02
N LEU A 82 -21.31 23.72 -19.66
CA LEU A 82 -20.41 23.51 -18.53
C LEU A 82 -20.77 24.46 -17.40
N THR A 83 -20.81 23.93 -16.18
CA THR A 83 -20.92 24.73 -14.96
C THR A 83 -19.56 24.84 -14.31
N ILE A 84 -19.21 26.05 -13.87
CA ILE A 84 -18.12 26.31 -12.93
C ILE A 84 -18.76 26.74 -11.61
N SER A 85 -18.36 26.10 -10.52
CA SER A 85 -18.74 26.46 -9.15
C SER A 85 -17.46 26.70 -8.35
N GLN A 86 -17.21 27.95 -7.97
CA GLN A 86 -16.13 28.28 -7.04
C GLN A 86 -16.65 28.13 -5.62
N ARG A 87 -15.90 27.38 -4.80
CA ARG A 87 -16.32 27.01 -3.46
C ARG A 87 -15.19 27.16 -2.46
N HIS A 88 -15.55 27.39 -1.20
CA HIS A 88 -14.64 27.38 -0.08
C HIS A 88 -14.99 26.25 0.88
N ALA A 89 -14.00 25.43 1.23
CA ALA A 89 -14.17 24.35 2.18
C ALA A 89 -13.75 24.79 3.58
N LYS A 90 -14.71 24.90 4.50
CA LYS A 90 -14.42 25.19 5.92
C LYS A 90 -13.79 24.00 6.65
N ASP A 91 -14.15 22.78 6.23
CA ASP A 91 -13.69 21.50 6.78
C ASP A 91 -13.82 20.40 5.71
N HIS A 92 -13.80 19.12 6.10
CA HIS A 92 -13.97 17.93 5.26
C HIS A 92 -15.46 17.62 4.95
N THR A 93 -16.29 18.65 4.89
CA THR A 93 -17.71 18.59 4.52
C THR A 93 -17.91 19.20 3.13
N GLU A 94 -19.11 19.08 2.56
CA GLU A 94 -19.40 19.71 1.27
C GLU A 94 -19.00 21.20 1.28
N PRO A 95 -18.14 21.66 0.34
CA PRO A 95 -17.74 23.05 0.23
C PRO A 95 -18.93 23.92 -0.18
N GLU A 96 -19.01 25.13 0.40
CA GLU A 96 -20.05 26.12 0.08
C GLU A 96 -19.57 27.03 -1.06
N VAL A 97 -20.49 27.50 -1.89
CA VAL A 97 -20.16 28.47 -2.94
C VAL A 97 -19.62 29.75 -2.31
N ASP A 98 -18.52 30.24 -2.87
CA ASP A 98 -17.95 31.54 -2.50
C ASP A 98 -18.40 32.60 -3.51
N ASP A 99 -19.22 33.54 -3.04
CA ASP A 99 -19.76 34.63 -3.83
C ASP A 99 -18.73 35.75 -4.10
N SER A 100 -17.59 35.74 -3.40
CA SER A 100 -16.56 36.78 -3.50
C SER A 100 -15.15 36.20 -3.37
N PRO A 101 -14.76 35.28 -4.28
CA PRO A 101 -13.47 34.63 -4.20
C PRO A 101 -12.35 35.63 -4.50
N LEU A 102 -11.20 35.43 -3.84
CA LEU A 102 -10.00 36.26 -4.05
C LEU A 102 -9.54 36.27 -5.52
N ARG A 103 -9.81 35.18 -6.23
CA ARG A 103 -9.58 35.03 -7.66
C ARG A 103 -10.81 34.43 -8.33
N THR A 104 -11.31 35.07 -9.37
CA THR A 104 -12.46 34.58 -10.12
C THR A 104 -12.02 33.61 -11.23
N ALA A 105 -12.55 32.40 -11.20
CA ALA A 105 -12.37 31.39 -12.23
C ALA A 105 -13.42 31.57 -13.34
N PHE A 106 -13.03 31.30 -14.58
CA PHE A 106 -13.90 31.43 -15.74
C PHE A 106 -13.63 30.33 -16.78
N LEU A 107 -14.60 30.08 -17.65
CA LEU A 107 -14.43 29.12 -18.74
C LEU A 107 -13.51 29.73 -19.81
N PRO A 108 -12.47 29.00 -20.28
CA PRO A 108 -11.61 29.50 -21.34
C PRO A 108 -12.42 29.68 -22.65
N PRO A 109 -12.10 30.69 -23.49
CA PRO A 109 -12.84 30.98 -24.73
C PRO A 109 -12.85 29.83 -25.73
N GLN A 110 -11.80 29.00 -25.70
CA GLN A 110 -11.71 27.74 -26.41
C GLN A 110 -11.36 26.65 -25.40
N GLN A 111 -12.09 25.53 -25.44
CA GLN A 111 -11.63 24.34 -24.72
C GLN A 111 -10.32 23.90 -25.36
N ALA A 112 -9.24 23.95 -24.57
CA ALA A 112 -7.94 23.53 -25.04
C ALA A 112 -8.02 22.10 -25.60
N THR A 113 -7.39 21.86 -26.75
CA THR A 113 -7.18 20.50 -27.25
C THR A 113 -6.56 19.67 -26.14
N VAL A 114 -7.01 18.42 -25.99
CA VAL A 114 -6.45 17.53 -24.98
C VAL A 114 -4.94 17.44 -25.20
N TRP A 115 -4.18 17.81 -24.17
CA TRP A 115 -2.72 17.95 -24.28
C TRP A 115 -2.00 16.61 -24.53
N ASP A 116 -2.63 15.49 -24.13
CA ASP A 116 -2.18 14.14 -24.44
C ASP A 116 -3.24 13.39 -25.25
N SER A 117 -2.88 12.98 -26.46
CA SER A 117 -3.69 12.16 -27.37
C SER A 117 -4.26 10.86 -26.76
N LYS A 118 -3.66 10.34 -25.68
CA LYS A 118 -4.12 9.14 -24.96
C LYS A 118 -5.28 9.42 -24.00
N LEU A 119 -5.57 10.69 -23.71
CA LEU A 119 -6.60 11.10 -22.78
C LEU A 119 -7.95 11.29 -23.50
N ASN A 120 -9.04 10.96 -22.81
CA ASN A 120 -10.38 11.03 -23.40
C ASN A 120 -10.91 12.48 -23.35
N PRO A 121 -11.16 13.13 -24.50
CA PRO A 121 -11.68 14.50 -24.54
C PRO A 121 -13.05 14.64 -23.85
N LYS A 122 -13.86 13.58 -23.84
CA LYS A 122 -15.19 13.62 -23.21
C LYS A 122 -15.11 13.79 -21.69
N ASN A 123 -14.02 13.33 -21.09
CA ASN A 123 -13.77 13.38 -19.65
C ASN A 123 -12.85 14.53 -19.26
N THR A 124 -12.66 15.48 -20.16
CA THR A 124 -11.76 16.62 -19.97
C THR A 124 -12.58 17.89 -19.72
N LEU A 125 -12.25 18.60 -18.65
CA LEU A 125 -12.84 19.88 -18.26
C LEU A 125 -11.72 20.89 -18.01
N SER A 126 -11.98 22.16 -18.29
CA SER A 126 -10.97 23.20 -18.15
C SER A 126 -11.56 24.50 -17.64
N PHE A 127 -10.80 25.21 -16.82
CA PHE A 127 -11.08 26.57 -16.37
C PHE A 127 -9.80 27.40 -16.38
N SER A 128 -9.95 28.72 -16.43
CA SER A 128 -8.86 29.68 -16.30
C SER A 128 -9.06 30.51 -15.04
N ILE A 129 -7.97 30.90 -14.38
CA ILE A 129 -7.97 31.70 -13.16
C ILE A 129 -6.70 32.55 -13.11
N PRO A 130 -6.72 33.76 -12.51
CA PRO A 130 -5.49 34.54 -12.29
C PRO A 130 -4.46 33.73 -11.47
N ILE A 131 -3.17 33.93 -11.70
CA ILE A 131 -2.13 33.30 -10.88
C ILE A 131 -2.09 33.94 -9.49
N ASP A 132 -1.98 33.12 -8.46
CA ASP A 132 -1.62 33.54 -7.11
C ASP A 132 -0.38 32.77 -6.65
N ARG A 133 0.68 33.50 -6.31
CA ARG A 133 1.96 32.95 -5.86
C ARG A 133 2.07 32.87 -4.34
N SER A 134 1.07 33.36 -3.59
CA SER A 134 1.11 33.50 -2.13
C SER A 134 1.27 32.17 -1.39
N GLN A 135 0.74 31.08 -1.95
CA GLN A 135 0.77 29.74 -1.37
C GLN A 135 1.80 28.80 -2.01
N TRP A 136 2.65 29.32 -2.89
CA TRP A 136 3.66 28.51 -3.55
C TRP A 136 4.75 28.10 -2.54
N ILE A 137 5.25 26.87 -2.72
CA ILE A 137 6.34 26.35 -1.91
C ILE A 137 7.61 26.27 -2.74
N TYR A 138 8.71 26.75 -2.17
CA TYR A 138 10.03 26.57 -2.76
C TYR A 138 10.61 25.22 -2.31
N LEU A 139 10.93 24.37 -3.29
CA LEU A 139 11.60 23.10 -3.05
C LEU A 139 13.07 23.23 -3.45
N SER A 140 13.96 23.24 -2.46
CA SER A 140 15.40 23.39 -2.64
C SER A 140 16.03 22.30 -3.52
N GLU A 141 15.49 21.09 -3.46
CA GLU A 141 15.91 19.96 -4.29
C GLU A 141 15.76 20.23 -5.79
N TYR A 142 14.74 21.00 -6.16
CA TYR A 142 14.43 21.37 -7.55
C TYR A 142 14.86 22.78 -7.91
N ASN A 143 15.30 23.56 -6.92
CA ASN A 143 15.54 24.99 -7.05
C ASN A 143 14.36 25.72 -7.74
N ALA A 144 13.13 25.34 -7.40
CA ALA A 144 11.92 25.81 -8.07
C ALA A 144 10.75 25.97 -7.10
N SER A 145 9.79 26.83 -7.49
CA SER A 145 8.55 27.06 -6.76
C SER A 145 7.41 26.25 -7.36
N PHE A 146 6.55 25.71 -6.50
CA PHE A 146 5.44 24.86 -6.91
C PHE A 146 4.13 25.35 -6.32
N GLU A 147 3.07 25.36 -7.14
CA GLU A 147 1.70 25.49 -6.66
C GLU A 147 1.25 24.15 -6.09
N GLN A 148 0.75 24.18 -4.86
CA GLN A 148 0.17 23.01 -4.21
C GLN A 148 -1.30 22.92 -4.56
N LEU A 149 -1.71 21.76 -5.07
CA LEU A 149 -3.05 21.54 -5.54
C LEU A 149 -3.60 20.24 -4.94
N ILE A 150 -4.89 20.25 -4.66
CA ILE A 150 -5.67 19.03 -4.42
C ILE A 150 -6.62 18.84 -5.59
N TRP A 151 -6.92 17.59 -5.92
CA TRP A 151 -7.92 17.26 -6.93
C TRP A 151 -8.95 16.32 -6.34
N ALA A 152 -10.16 16.39 -6.88
CA ALA A 152 -11.26 15.53 -6.51
C ALA A 152 -12.08 15.15 -7.76
N TYR A 153 -12.63 13.95 -7.73
CA TYR A 153 -13.40 13.38 -8.83
C TYR A 153 -14.65 12.69 -8.28
N GLY A 154 -15.82 13.04 -8.81
CA GLY A 154 -17.09 12.41 -8.47
C GLY A 154 -17.67 11.63 -9.65
N MET A 155 -18.30 10.49 -9.36
CA MET A 155 -18.97 9.68 -10.39
C MET A 155 -20.40 10.11 -10.69
N GLY A 156 -21.05 10.80 -9.75
CA GLY A 156 -22.41 11.30 -9.90
C GLY A 156 -22.42 12.70 -10.49
N GLN A 157 -23.15 12.90 -11.58
CA GLN A 157 -23.40 14.24 -12.12
C GLN A 157 -24.25 15.04 -11.12
N PRO A 158 -23.91 16.30 -10.83
CA PRO A 158 -24.77 17.17 -10.00
C PRO A 158 -26.17 17.32 -10.59
N ALA A 159 -27.15 17.58 -9.72
CA ALA A 159 -28.57 17.53 -10.08
C ALA A 159 -29.04 18.65 -11.02
N SER A 160 -28.29 19.74 -11.12
CA SER A 160 -28.65 20.89 -11.96
C SER A 160 -27.41 21.63 -12.47
N SER A 161 -27.64 22.56 -13.40
CA SER A 161 -26.65 23.51 -13.90
C SER A 161 -26.37 24.69 -12.96
N ASP A 162 -27.05 24.76 -11.82
CA ASP A 162 -26.88 25.81 -10.84
C ASP A 162 -25.55 25.61 -10.08
N PRO A 163 -24.61 26.59 -10.06
CA PRO A 163 -23.39 26.51 -9.28
C PRO A 163 -23.60 26.22 -7.79
N TYR A 164 -24.75 26.60 -7.21
CA TYR A 164 -25.12 26.37 -5.81
C TYR A 164 -25.72 24.99 -5.54
N THR A 165 -25.91 24.16 -6.56
CA THR A 165 -26.48 22.81 -6.40
C THR A 165 -25.59 21.96 -5.48
N SER A 166 -26.20 21.13 -4.63
CA SER A 166 -25.41 20.24 -3.78
C SER A 166 -24.71 19.17 -4.62
N ILE A 167 -23.44 18.92 -4.31
CA ILE A 167 -22.62 17.90 -4.94
C ILE A 167 -22.39 16.73 -3.98
N TYR A 168 -22.49 15.51 -4.51
CA TYR A 168 -22.12 14.32 -3.76
C TYR A 168 -20.61 14.31 -3.49
N GLY A 169 -20.23 13.72 -2.35
CA GLY A 169 -18.83 13.51 -1.99
C GLY A 169 -18.04 12.84 -3.12
N HIS A 170 -16.78 13.23 -3.25
CA HIS A 170 -15.90 12.68 -4.28
C HIS A 170 -15.76 11.16 -4.12
N TYR A 171 -15.66 10.48 -5.26
CA TYR A 171 -15.28 9.07 -5.30
C TYR A 171 -13.80 8.89 -4.97
N ALA A 172 -12.97 9.80 -5.46
CA ALA A 172 -11.54 9.82 -5.19
C ALA A 172 -11.02 11.25 -5.13
N ALA A 173 -9.96 11.44 -4.35
CA ALA A 173 -9.25 12.70 -4.24
C ALA A 173 -7.76 12.43 -4.02
N GLY A 174 -6.94 13.45 -4.28
CA GLY A 174 -5.50 13.38 -4.06
C GLY A 174 -4.88 14.76 -4.09
N SER A 175 -3.54 14.79 -4.10
CA SER A 175 -2.77 16.03 -4.20
C SER A 175 -1.74 15.95 -5.32
N LEU A 176 -1.32 17.10 -5.82
CA LEU A 176 -0.30 17.23 -6.85
C LEU A 176 0.42 18.58 -6.71
N LYS A 177 1.56 18.72 -7.36
CA LYS A 177 2.37 19.95 -7.33
C LYS A 177 2.79 20.29 -8.74
N LEU A 178 2.51 21.52 -9.19
CA LEU A 178 2.86 21.96 -10.54
C LEU A 178 3.85 23.11 -10.47
N ASN A 179 4.91 23.05 -11.27
CA ASN A 179 5.82 24.17 -11.46
C ASN A 179 5.32 25.06 -12.60
N LEU A 180 4.54 26.09 -12.26
CA LEU A 180 3.98 27.00 -13.26
C LEU A 180 5.03 27.94 -13.90
N GLU A 181 6.28 27.92 -13.44
CA GLU A 181 7.38 28.72 -14.00
C GLU A 181 8.22 27.92 -15.02
N LYS A 182 7.96 26.62 -15.15
CA LYS A 182 8.63 25.75 -16.12
C LYS A 182 8.24 26.14 -17.54
N ASP A 183 9.23 26.26 -18.42
CA ASP A 183 8.99 26.50 -19.85
C ASP A 183 8.45 25.22 -20.49
N LEU A 184 7.35 25.33 -21.25
CA LEU A 184 6.79 24.22 -22.03
C LEU A 184 7.50 24.15 -23.37
N GLU A 185 7.96 22.96 -23.74
CA GLU A 185 8.50 22.71 -25.08
C GLU A 185 7.37 22.84 -26.12
N GLU A 186 7.50 23.74 -27.08
CA GLU A 186 6.56 23.84 -28.19
C GLU A 186 6.61 22.56 -29.02
N ALA A 187 5.49 21.82 -29.10
CA ALA A 187 5.32 20.80 -30.11
C ALA A 187 5.26 21.48 -31.48
N VAL A 188 6.40 21.61 -32.16
CA VAL A 188 6.50 22.18 -33.51
C VAL A 188 5.59 21.37 -34.45
N PRO A 189 4.51 21.96 -35.00
CA PRO A 189 3.68 21.28 -35.97
C PRO A 189 4.32 21.43 -37.36
N ASN A 190 4.56 20.29 -38.02
CA ASN A 190 5.06 20.09 -39.39
C ASN A 190 6.56 19.81 -39.55
N GLN A 191 6.95 18.56 -39.32
CA GLN A 191 7.79 17.85 -40.28
C GLN A 191 7.15 16.48 -40.61
N PRO A 192 7.11 16.06 -41.88
CA PRO A 192 6.72 14.69 -42.22
C PRO A 192 7.69 13.73 -41.52
N ALA A 193 7.14 12.67 -40.93
CA ALA A 193 7.92 11.62 -40.28
C ALA A 193 8.88 10.97 -41.29
N GLU A 194 10.15 11.39 -41.27
CA GLU A 194 11.24 10.60 -41.81
C GLU A 194 11.73 9.65 -40.72
N THR A 195 11.35 8.40 -40.90
CA THR A 195 11.85 7.22 -40.19
C THR A 195 13.37 7.14 -40.35
N SER A 196 14.10 7.76 -39.43
CA SER A 196 15.51 7.45 -39.19
C SER A 196 15.65 7.09 -37.73
N VAL A 197 15.74 5.79 -37.48
CA VAL A 197 16.06 5.20 -36.17
C VAL A 197 17.56 5.43 -35.94
N PRO A 198 17.98 6.20 -34.92
CA PRO A 198 19.32 6.06 -34.37
C PRO A 198 19.29 4.86 -33.41
N PRO A 199 20.24 3.93 -33.50
CA PRO A 199 20.43 2.94 -32.46
C PRO A 199 21.06 3.64 -31.26
N ASP A 200 20.42 3.47 -30.11
CA ASP A 200 20.81 3.92 -28.75
C ASP A 200 19.85 4.96 -28.17
N ALA A 201 18.60 4.54 -28.00
CA ALA A 201 17.74 5.08 -26.95
C ALA A 201 18.23 4.49 -25.62
N GLU A 202 19.17 5.19 -24.97
CA GLU A 202 19.32 5.07 -23.52
C GLU A 202 17.96 5.35 -22.90
N ALA A 203 17.52 4.42 -22.05
CA ALA A 203 16.27 4.51 -21.34
C ALA A 203 16.20 5.86 -20.60
N VAL A 204 15.20 6.67 -20.96
CA VAL A 204 14.81 7.85 -20.18
C VAL A 204 14.53 7.36 -18.77
N THR A 205 15.47 7.61 -17.86
CA THR A 205 15.28 7.38 -16.43
C THR A 205 14.19 8.32 -15.97
N GLU A 206 13.05 7.77 -15.55
CA GLU A 206 12.03 8.49 -14.78
C GLU A 206 12.73 9.26 -13.66
N GLU A 207 12.71 10.60 -13.69
CA GLU A 207 13.16 11.40 -12.55
C GLU A 207 12.33 10.99 -11.32
N GLN A 208 12.98 10.32 -10.37
CA GLN A 208 12.33 9.86 -9.14
C GLN A 208 11.97 11.08 -8.28
N ILE A 209 10.72 11.53 -8.39
CA ILE A 209 10.16 12.54 -7.49
C ILE A 209 10.28 12.04 -6.04
N PRO A 210 10.90 12.80 -5.12
CA PRO A 210 11.11 12.40 -3.73
C PRO A 210 9.75 12.25 -3.03
N TYR A 211 9.69 11.36 -2.05
CA TYR A 211 8.49 11.19 -1.22
C TYR A 211 8.35 12.34 -0.22
N SER A 212 7.16 12.90 -0.12
CA SER A 212 6.73 13.79 0.96
C SER A 212 6.76 13.09 2.32
N THR A 213 6.73 13.87 3.42
CA THR A 213 6.69 13.31 4.79
C THR A 213 5.49 12.39 4.99
N HIS A 214 4.32 12.79 4.52
CA HIS A 214 3.10 11.99 4.58
C HIS A 214 3.25 10.68 3.79
N GLU A 215 3.71 10.74 2.54
CA GLU A 215 3.97 9.55 1.72
C GLU A 215 4.99 8.61 2.38
N ARG A 216 6.02 9.13 3.06
CA ARG A 216 6.99 8.30 3.81
C ARG A 216 6.34 7.56 4.98
N ILE A 217 5.40 8.19 5.68
CA ILE A 217 4.66 7.56 6.78
C ILE A 217 3.78 6.43 6.23
N VAL A 218 3.02 6.70 5.17
CA VAL A 218 2.15 5.70 4.52
C VAL A 218 2.97 4.55 3.92
N LEU A 219 4.11 4.85 3.31
CA LEU A 219 5.05 3.84 2.81
C LEU A 219 5.59 2.98 3.96
N ALA A 220 6.00 3.59 5.07
CA ALA A 220 6.47 2.86 6.24
C ALA A 220 5.39 1.96 6.85
N HIS A 221 4.14 2.44 6.94
CA HIS A 221 2.96 1.65 7.30
C HIS A 221 2.84 0.40 6.39
N GLY A 222 2.83 0.61 5.07
CA GLY A 222 2.69 -0.44 4.09
C GLY A 222 3.82 -1.48 4.14
N VAL A 223 5.08 -1.05 4.28
CA VAL A 223 6.24 -1.94 4.37
C VAL A 223 6.20 -2.78 5.65
N LEU A 224 5.97 -2.16 6.81
CA LEU A 224 5.93 -2.86 8.10
C LEU A 224 4.79 -3.86 8.16
N LEU A 225 3.58 -3.49 7.73
CA LEU A 225 2.44 -4.40 7.71
C LEU A 225 2.59 -5.51 6.67
N SER A 226 3.15 -5.22 5.48
CA SER A 226 3.44 -6.26 4.48
C SER A 226 4.43 -7.28 5.02
N PHE A 227 5.51 -6.82 5.66
CA PHE A 227 6.50 -7.71 6.26
C PHE A 227 5.91 -8.52 7.43
N GLY A 228 5.17 -7.87 8.33
CA GLY A 228 4.50 -8.53 9.45
C GLY A 228 3.52 -9.61 8.98
N MET A 229 2.61 -9.26 8.07
CA MET A 229 1.49 -10.11 7.66
C MET A 229 1.88 -11.18 6.64
N LEU A 230 2.78 -10.89 5.69
CA LEU A 230 3.13 -11.83 4.60
C LEU A 230 4.43 -12.60 4.84
N VAL A 231 5.26 -12.18 5.79
CA VAL A 231 6.53 -12.86 6.09
C VAL A 231 6.52 -13.43 7.49
N LEU A 232 6.35 -12.60 8.53
CA LEU A 232 6.54 -13.05 9.91
C LEU A 232 5.44 -14.02 10.38
N LEU A 233 4.16 -13.70 10.18
CA LEU A 233 3.06 -14.59 10.59
C LEU A 233 3.06 -15.93 9.83
N PRO A 234 3.22 -15.96 8.49
CA PRO A 234 3.34 -17.21 7.74
C PRO A 234 4.57 -18.02 8.17
N ALA A 235 5.74 -17.38 8.36
CA ALA A 235 6.93 -18.06 8.85
C ALA A 235 6.69 -18.72 10.21
N GLY A 236 6.07 -18.00 11.14
CA GLY A 236 5.71 -18.54 12.45
C GLY A 236 4.75 -19.74 12.37
N SER A 237 3.77 -19.69 11.48
CA SER A 237 2.84 -20.80 11.21
C SER A 237 3.55 -22.01 10.59
N LEU A 238 4.40 -21.78 9.59
CA LEU A 238 5.16 -22.81 8.88
C LEU A 238 6.16 -23.51 9.80
N VAL A 239 6.88 -22.78 10.66
CA VAL A 239 7.77 -23.38 11.66
C VAL A 239 7.00 -24.35 12.56
N ALA A 240 5.82 -23.97 13.05
CA ALA A 240 4.98 -24.85 13.86
C ALA A 240 4.47 -26.06 13.07
N ARG A 241 4.10 -25.87 11.80
CA ARG A 241 3.59 -26.95 10.94
C ARG A 241 4.66 -27.99 10.62
N TRP A 242 5.84 -27.53 10.22
CA TRP A 242 6.90 -28.41 9.74
C TRP A 242 7.69 -29.04 10.88
N THR A 243 7.99 -28.31 11.96
CA THR A 243 8.99 -28.79 12.94
C THR A 243 8.42 -29.47 14.18
N ARG A 244 7.10 -29.43 14.38
CA ARG A 244 6.44 -29.96 15.59
C ARG A 244 6.70 -31.44 15.86
N THR A 245 6.89 -32.25 14.82
CA THR A 245 7.04 -33.71 14.95
C THR A 245 8.47 -34.17 15.22
N PHE A 246 9.46 -33.26 15.19
CA PHE A 246 10.88 -33.63 15.34
C PHE A 246 11.73 -32.66 16.16
N SER A 247 11.21 -31.48 16.54
CA SER A 247 11.96 -30.53 17.36
C SER A 247 11.15 -30.07 18.56
N ALA A 248 11.66 -30.24 19.78
CA ALA A 248 11.04 -29.70 20.99
C ALA A 248 11.00 -28.15 21.00
N LYS A 249 11.84 -27.50 20.20
CA LYS A 249 11.97 -26.03 20.13
C LYS A 249 10.91 -25.36 19.25
N TRP A 250 10.07 -26.13 18.55
CA TRP A 250 9.06 -25.61 17.60
C TRP A 250 8.17 -24.54 18.24
N PHE A 251 7.72 -24.76 19.49
CA PHE A 251 6.84 -23.84 20.19
C PHE A 251 7.55 -22.55 20.57
N LYS A 252 8.80 -22.63 21.04
CA LYS A 252 9.62 -21.45 21.36
C LYS A 252 9.80 -20.59 20.10
N ALA A 253 10.12 -21.20 18.97
CA ALA A 253 10.28 -20.49 17.70
C ALA A 253 8.96 -19.88 17.21
N HIS A 254 7.86 -20.63 17.22
CA HIS A 254 6.53 -20.13 16.87
C HIS A 254 6.10 -18.94 17.75
N LYS A 255 6.34 -19.02 19.06
CA LYS A 255 6.06 -17.95 20.02
C LYS A 255 6.94 -16.73 19.74
N ILE A 256 8.24 -16.90 19.52
CA ILE A 256 9.16 -15.79 19.23
C ILE A 256 8.72 -15.04 17.97
N LEU A 257 8.54 -15.76 16.87
CA LEU A 257 8.15 -15.16 15.59
C LEU A 257 6.81 -14.42 15.70
N ASN A 258 5.77 -15.05 16.24
CA ASN A 258 4.44 -14.45 16.24
C ASN A 258 4.20 -13.45 17.37
N TYR A 259 4.78 -13.62 18.56
CA TYR A 259 4.47 -12.78 19.72
C TYR A 259 5.54 -11.72 19.98
N PHE A 260 6.83 -12.07 19.87
CA PHE A 260 7.90 -11.16 20.25
C PHE A 260 8.44 -10.34 19.06
N ILE A 261 8.33 -10.84 17.84
CA ILE A 261 8.82 -10.15 16.63
C ILE A 261 7.66 -9.57 15.83
N ALA A 262 6.66 -10.38 15.44
CA ALA A 262 5.57 -9.90 14.60
C ALA A 262 4.69 -8.86 15.30
N LEU A 263 4.39 -9.04 16.59
CA LEU A 263 3.51 -8.12 17.33
C LEU A 263 4.03 -6.68 17.32
N PRO A 264 5.27 -6.36 17.74
CA PRO A 264 5.75 -4.98 17.70
C PRO A 264 5.80 -4.42 16.27
N VAL A 265 6.24 -5.21 15.29
CA VAL A 265 6.28 -4.78 13.87
C VAL A 265 4.90 -4.42 13.37
N ILE A 266 3.90 -5.28 13.60
CA ILE A 266 2.52 -5.08 13.16
C ILE A 266 1.88 -3.92 13.93
N VAL A 267 2.09 -3.80 15.23
CA VAL A 267 1.53 -2.69 16.03
C VAL A 267 2.11 -1.35 15.59
N ILE A 268 3.43 -1.25 15.42
CA ILE A 268 4.07 -0.01 14.94
C ILE A 268 3.55 0.31 13.54
N GLY A 269 3.58 -0.65 12.62
CA GLY A 269 3.06 -0.47 11.26
C GLY A 269 1.61 -0.02 11.27
N TRP A 270 0.76 -0.67 12.07
CA TRP A 270 -0.65 -0.31 12.19
C TRP A 270 -0.84 1.10 12.74
N LEU A 271 -0.11 1.52 13.79
CA LEU A 271 -0.23 2.86 14.38
C LEU A 271 0.13 3.98 13.40
N LEU A 272 1.03 3.73 12.44
CA LEU A 272 1.34 4.70 11.39
C LEU A 272 0.14 5.01 10.47
N GLY A 273 -0.82 4.09 10.34
CA GLY A 273 -2.02 4.30 9.50
C GLY A 273 -2.94 5.39 10.06
N PRO A 274 -3.49 5.25 11.28
CA PRO A 274 -4.27 6.31 11.92
C PRO A 274 -3.47 7.61 12.10
N TYR A 275 -2.16 7.52 12.33
CA TYR A 275 -1.30 8.71 12.37
C TYR A 275 -1.26 9.42 11.02
N ALA A 276 -1.14 8.71 9.90
CA ALA A 276 -1.22 9.30 8.57
C ALA A 276 -2.58 9.98 8.33
N VAL A 277 -3.69 9.33 8.70
CA VAL A 277 -5.04 9.93 8.61
C VAL A 277 -5.14 11.22 9.43
N PHE A 278 -4.63 11.19 10.66
CA PHE A 278 -4.60 12.35 11.54
C PHE A 278 -3.72 13.49 10.98
N ASP A 279 -2.53 13.18 10.47
CA ASP A 279 -1.62 14.14 9.85
C ASP A 279 -2.26 14.81 8.62
N ALA A 280 -2.98 14.03 7.82
CA ALA A 280 -3.77 14.53 6.69
C ALA A 280 -5.04 15.30 7.10
N GLN A 281 -5.38 15.34 8.40
CA GLN A 281 -6.65 15.85 8.94
C GLN A 281 -7.88 15.17 8.32
N ALA A 282 -7.72 13.98 7.75
CA ALA A 282 -8.80 13.25 7.10
C ALA A 282 -9.70 12.55 8.13
N ASN A 283 -10.91 12.18 7.71
CA ASN A 283 -11.82 11.40 8.54
C ASN A 283 -11.33 9.95 8.69
N HIS A 284 -11.41 9.42 9.90
CA HIS A 284 -11.14 8.01 10.17
C HIS A 284 -12.34 7.12 9.76
N PHE A 285 -12.05 5.88 9.36
CA PHE A 285 -12.99 4.81 9.03
C PHE A 285 -13.87 5.07 7.80
N MET A 286 -13.31 5.73 6.79
CA MET A 286 -14.04 6.10 5.58
C MET A 286 -14.01 5.01 4.50
N ASP A 287 -12.98 4.16 4.50
CA ASP A 287 -12.80 3.09 3.52
C ASP A 287 -12.77 1.69 4.15
N ALA A 288 -12.91 0.68 3.29
CA ALA A 288 -12.92 -0.71 3.70
C ALA A 288 -11.55 -1.19 4.23
N HIS A 289 -10.44 -0.63 3.76
CA HIS A 289 -9.10 -0.99 4.22
C HIS A 289 -8.91 -0.59 5.69
N GLN A 290 -9.32 0.61 6.08
CA GLN A 290 -9.23 1.09 7.46
C GLN A 290 -10.05 0.23 8.42
N ILE A 291 -11.31 -0.08 8.06
CA ILE A 291 -12.22 -0.89 8.87
C ILE A 291 -11.70 -2.34 8.99
N CYS A 292 -11.36 -2.97 7.86
CA CYS A 292 -10.80 -4.32 7.84
C CYS A 292 -9.47 -4.39 8.59
N GLY A 293 -8.65 -3.34 8.53
CA GLY A 293 -7.38 -3.25 9.24
C GLY A 293 -7.53 -3.36 10.75
N ILE A 294 -8.52 -2.68 11.34
CA ILE A 294 -8.86 -2.83 12.77
C ILE A 294 -9.28 -4.25 13.08
N ILE A 295 -10.21 -4.80 12.29
CA ILE A 295 -10.77 -6.14 12.52
C ILE A 295 -9.65 -7.17 12.52
N VAL A 296 -8.75 -7.11 11.54
CA VAL A 296 -7.60 -8.02 11.44
C VAL A 296 -6.65 -7.87 12.63
N LEU A 297 -6.37 -6.65 13.09
CA LEU A 297 -5.55 -6.43 14.29
C LEU A 297 -6.20 -7.06 15.53
N VAL A 298 -7.50 -6.84 15.74
CA VAL A 298 -8.24 -7.43 16.86
C VAL A 298 -8.21 -8.96 16.79
N LEU A 299 -8.48 -9.55 15.62
CA LEU A 299 -8.41 -11.00 15.42
C LEU A 299 -7.00 -11.55 15.71
N TYR A 300 -5.95 -10.83 15.33
CA TYR A 300 -4.58 -11.21 15.63
C TYR A 300 -4.27 -11.15 17.14
N LEU A 301 -4.72 -10.11 17.86
CA LEU A 301 -4.58 -10.03 19.32
C LEU A 301 -5.35 -11.13 20.05
N LEU A 302 -6.55 -11.47 19.57
CA LEU A 302 -7.32 -12.61 20.06
C LEU A 302 -6.60 -13.93 19.80
N GLN A 303 -5.98 -14.09 18.62
CA GLN A 303 -5.19 -15.27 18.27
C GLN A 303 -3.97 -15.45 19.20
N LEU A 304 -3.27 -14.38 19.54
CA LEU A 304 -2.17 -14.41 20.52
C LEU A 304 -2.67 -14.76 21.92
N SER A 305 -3.79 -14.16 22.34
CA SER A 305 -4.42 -14.41 23.64
C SER A 305 -4.88 -15.87 23.77
N LEU A 306 -5.49 -16.41 22.72
CA LEU A 306 -5.89 -17.82 22.63
C LEU A 306 -4.68 -18.75 22.71
N GLY A 307 -3.58 -18.42 22.03
CA GLY A 307 -2.32 -19.18 22.12
C GLY A 307 -1.75 -19.22 23.55
N ARG A 308 -1.77 -18.09 24.26
CA ARG A 308 -1.35 -18.01 25.67
C ARG A 308 -2.27 -18.82 26.59
N TYR A 309 -3.58 -18.71 26.38
CA TYR A 309 -4.58 -19.48 27.11
C TYR A 309 -4.38 -20.99 26.95
N ILE A 310 -4.16 -21.46 25.71
CA ILE A 310 -3.87 -22.86 25.40
C ILE A 310 -2.60 -23.32 26.11
N HIS A 311 -1.55 -22.51 26.09
CA HIS A 311 -0.27 -22.84 26.71
C HIS A 311 -0.37 -22.92 28.24
N ALA A 312 -1.04 -21.95 28.88
CA ALA A 312 -1.24 -21.93 30.33
C ALA A 312 -1.97 -23.18 30.85
N ARG A 313 -2.85 -23.76 30.03
CA ARG A 313 -3.61 -24.96 30.37
C ARG A 313 -2.92 -26.27 30.00
N ARG A 314 -1.66 -26.25 29.55
CA ARG A 314 -1.01 -27.45 28.99
C ARG A 314 -0.73 -28.54 30.03
N GLY A 315 -0.52 -28.16 31.30
CA GLY A 315 -0.22 -29.09 32.40
C GLY A 315 -1.43 -29.58 33.19
N LEU A 316 -2.66 -29.28 32.77
CA LEU A 316 -3.86 -29.71 33.49
C LEU A 316 -4.12 -31.22 33.27
N PRO A 317 -4.47 -31.97 34.33
CA PRO A 317 -4.82 -33.39 34.21
C PRO A 317 -6.06 -33.58 33.33
N ASN A 318 -6.12 -34.71 32.61
CA ASN A 318 -7.25 -35.12 31.76
C ASN A 318 -7.61 -34.17 30.60
N ARG A 319 -6.66 -33.34 30.15
CA ARG A 319 -6.90 -32.49 28.98
C ARG A 319 -6.99 -33.33 27.71
N ALA A 320 -8.07 -33.15 26.95
CA ALA A 320 -8.20 -33.74 25.63
C ALA A 320 -7.06 -33.28 24.69
N ALA A 321 -6.42 -34.23 24.00
CA ALA A 321 -5.33 -33.97 23.05
C ALA A 321 -5.73 -32.92 21.98
N HIS A 322 -6.97 -32.98 21.52
CA HIS A 322 -7.57 -32.04 20.57
C HIS A 322 -8.71 -31.23 21.19
N ALA A 323 -8.44 -30.52 22.28
CA ALA A 323 -9.41 -29.58 22.85
C ALA A 323 -9.90 -28.59 21.75
N PRO A 324 -11.20 -28.21 21.73
CA PRO A 324 -11.76 -27.31 20.72
C PRO A 324 -10.98 -25.99 20.56
N SER A 325 -10.38 -25.48 21.65
CA SER A 325 -9.52 -24.29 21.62
C SER A 325 -8.29 -24.46 20.72
N ASN A 326 -7.68 -25.64 20.67
CA ASN A 326 -6.53 -25.92 19.80
C ASN A 326 -6.94 -25.87 18.32
N ILE A 327 -8.12 -26.39 17.98
CA ILE A 327 -8.68 -26.37 16.62
C ILE A 327 -9.01 -24.93 16.23
N LEU A 328 -9.69 -24.20 17.12
CA LEU A 328 -10.01 -22.79 16.94
C LEU A 328 -8.74 -21.95 16.70
N HIS A 329 -7.67 -22.19 17.44
CA HIS A 329 -6.40 -21.48 17.26
C HIS A 329 -5.79 -21.71 15.87
N VAL A 330 -5.83 -22.94 15.35
CA VAL A 330 -5.35 -23.20 13.99
C VAL A 330 -6.24 -22.49 12.96
N PHE A 331 -7.56 -22.62 13.10
CA PHE A 331 -8.51 -22.03 12.15
C PHE A 331 -8.46 -20.50 12.13
N LEU A 332 -8.52 -19.86 13.30
CA LEU A 332 -8.40 -18.41 13.45
C LEU A 332 -7.06 -17.90 12.92
N GLY A 333 -5.97 -18.60 13.21
CA GLY A 333 -4.64 -18.24 12.68
C GLY A 333 -4.58 -18.24 11.16
N LEU A 334 -5.21 -19.22 10.50
CA LEU A 334 -5.29 -19.27 9.05
C LEU A 334 -6.18 -18.16 8.48
N ILE A 335 -7.28 -17.83 9.15
CA ILE A 335 -8.13 -16.68 8.77
C ILE A 335 -7.34 -15.38 8.85
N VAL A 336 -6.59 -15.13 9.93
CA VAL A 336 -5.79 -13.91 10.09
C VAL A 336 -4.72 -13.80 9.00
N ILE A 337 -4.02 -14.90 8.68
CA ILE A 337 -3.04 -14.92 7.58
C ILE A 337 -3.73 -14.64 6.23
N GLY A 338 -4.85 -15.30 5.95
CA GLY A 338 -5.63 -15.09 4.72
C GLY A 338 -6.10 -13.64 4.58
N ALA A 339 -6.69 -13.08 5.64
CA ALA A 339 -7.11 -11.68 5.69
C ALA A 339 -5.93 -10.71 5.50
N GLY A 340 -4.73 -11.07 5.99
CA GLY A 340 -3.50 -10.31 5.76
C GLY A 340 -3.15 -10.15 4.27
N PHE A 341 -3.36 -11.17 3.44
CA PHE A 341 -3.16 -11.05 2.00
C PHE A 341 -4.11 -10.03 1.37
N PHE A 342 -5.39 -10.07 1.72
CA PHE A 342 -6.36 -9.11 1.21
C PHE A 342 -6.03 -7.69 1.68
N GLN A 343 -5.62 -7.50 2.93
CA GLN A 343 -5.25 -6.18 3.43
C GLN A 343 -4.00 -5.59 2.80
N VAL A 344 -2.98 -6.41 2.53
CA VAL A 344 -1.80 -5.93 1.82
C VAL A 344 -2.14 -5.58 0.36
N ARG A 345 -3.07 -6.32 -0.27
CA ARG A 345 -3.52 -5.99 -1.63
C ARG A 345 -4.30 -4.68 -1.67
N SER A 346 -5.30 -4.50 -0.81
CA SER A 346 -6.10 -3.27 -0.76
C SER A 346 -5.23 -2.06 -0.42
N GLY A 347 -4.27 -2.19 0.52
CA GLY A 347 -3.36 -1.08 0.86
C GLY A 347 -2.44 -0.66 -0.31
N MET A 348 -2.00 -1.61 -1.15
CA MET A 348 -1.25 -1.25 -2.37
C MET A 348 -2.12 -0.53 -3.41
N GLU A 349 -3.42 -0.85 -3.48
CA GLU A 349 -4.36 -0.18 -4.37
C GLU A 349 -4.65 1.24 -3.86
N GLU A 350 -4.91 1.41 -2.56
CA GLU A 350 -5.11 2.73 -1.93
C GLU A 350 -3.88 3.62 -2.07
N TRP A 351 -2.67 3.07 -1.98
CA TRP A 351 -1.44 3.81 -2.25
C TRP A 351 -1.46 4.44 -3.66
N GLY A 352 -1.81 3.67 -4.68
CA GLY A 352 -1.92 4.18 -6.06
C GLY A 352 -3.02 5.20 -6.23
N GLU A 353 -4.17 4.99 -5.58
CA GLU A 353 -5.32 5.89 -5.65
C GLU A 353 -5.05 7.25 -5.01
N HIS A 354 -4.41 7.27 -3.84
CA HIS A 354 -4.21 8.50 -3.07
C HIS A 354 -2.94 9.26 -3.43
N THR A 355 -1.85 8.55 -3.79
CA THR A 355 -0.57 9.18 -4.14
C THR A 355 -0.39 9.39 -5.64
N GLY A 356 -1.20 8.71 -6.47
CA GLY A 356 -0.99 8.66 -7.92
C GLY A 356 0.25 7.85 -8.34
N ARG A 357 0.99 7.26 -7.40
CA ARG A 357 2.15 6.41 -7.66
C ARG A 357 1.75 4.96 -7.51
N ASP A 358 1.88 4.16 -8.56
CA ASP A 358 1.63 2.72 -8.43
C ASP A 358 2.67 2.06 -7.52
N ALA A 359 2.24 1.07 -6.74
CA ALA A 359 3.18 0.23 -6.02
C ALA A 359 4.12 -0.46 -7.02
N SER A 360 5.41 -0.52 -6.70
CA SER A 360 6.41 -1.08 -7.63
C SER A 360 5.99 -2.47 -8.12
N HIS A 361 6.22 -2.75 -9.41
CA HIS A 361 5.76 -3.97 -10.07
C HIS A 361 6.14 -5.25 -9.31
N TRP A 362 7.34 -5.29 -8.72
CA TRP A 362 7.83 -6.43 -7.95
C TRP A 362 6.96 -6.73 -6.70
N CYS A 363 6.34 -5.74 -6.08
CA CYS A 363 5.43 -5.94 -4.94
C CYS A 363 4.21 -6.78 -5.35
N HIS A 364 3.63 -6.47 -6.52
CA HIS A 364 2.51 -7.23 -7.07
C HIS A 364 2.91 -8.63 -7.54
N VAL A 365 4.13 -8.80 -8.05
CA VAL A 365 4.67 -10.13 -8.39
C VAL A 365 4.83 -10.95 -7.11
N LEU A 366 5.50 -10.40 -6.09
CA LEU A 366 5.73 -11.06 -4.81
C LEU A 366 4.41 -11.48 -4.15
N TRP A 367 3.43 -10.59 -4.10
CA TRP A 367 2.11 -10.89 -3.54
C TRP A 367 1.43 -12.05 -4.28
N ARG A 368 1.42 -12.02 -5.62
CA ARG A 368 0.83 -13.09 -6.47
C ARG A 368 1.55 -14.42 -6.30
N THR A 369 2.87 -14.40 -6.11
CA THR A 369 3.64 -15.61 -5.82
C THR A 369 3.31 -16.14 -4.42
N TRP A 370 3.29 -15.28 -3.40
CA TRP A 370 3.07 -15.68 -2.00
C TRP A 370 1.68 -16.18 -1.69
N ILE A 371 0.64 -15.65 -2.34
CA ILE A 371 -0.73 -16.13 -2.15
C ILE A 371 -0.91 -17.57 -2.65
N ILE A 372 -0.01 -18.06 -3.52
CA ILE A 372 -0.01 -19.45 -4.00
C ILE A 372 0.98 -20.30 -3.21
N VAL A 373 2.24 -19.84 -3.10
CA VAL A 373 3.34 -20.64 -2.54
C VAL A 373 3.13 -20.93 -1.06
N LEU A 374 2.70 -19.95 -0.25
CA LEU A 374 2.56 -20.15 1.20
C LEU A 374 1.46 -21.16 1.55
N PRO A 375 0.24 -21.11 0.96
CA PRO A 375 -0.74 -22.16 1.15
C PRO A 375 -0.26 -23.54 0.69
N VAL A 376 0.42 -23.64 -0.46
CA VAL A 376 0.96 -24.93 -0.95
C VAL A 376 1.95 -25.51 0.04
N ILE A 377 2.92 -24.73 0.52
CA ILE A 377 3.91 -25.19 1.51
C ILE A 377 3.22 -25.60 2.82
N TYR A 378 2.20 -24.85 3.26
CA TYR A 378 1.45 -25.20 4.46
C TYR A 378 0.69 -26.52 4.31
N LEU A 379 0.03 -26.73 3.16
CA LEU A 379 -0.70 -27.96 2.83
C LEU A 379 0.24 -29.17 2.71
N LEU A 380 1.39 -29.01 2.07
CA LEU A 380 2.42 -30.07 2.01
C LEU A 380 2.87 -30.49 3.41
N GLY A 381 2.96 -29.55 4.35
CA GLY A 381 3.27 -29.85 5.74
C GLY A 381 2.20 -30.69 6.46
N LEU A 382 0.96 -30.77 5.94
CA LEU A 382 -0.07 -31.67 6.48
C LEU A 382 0.26 -33.15 6.27
N SER A 383 1.19 -33.48 5.36
CA SER A 383 1.73 -34.85 5.22
C SER A 383 2.32 -35.38 6.54
N LEU A 384 2.78 -34.50 7.43
CA LEU A 384 3.32 -34.84 8.75
C LEU A 384 2.23 -35.15 9.80
N LEU A 385 0.93 -34.96 9.49
CA LEU A 385 -0.16 -35.24 10.44
C LEU A 385 -0.21 -36.70 10.88
N LYS A 386 0.03 -37.65 9.95
CA LYS A 386 0.06 -39.08 10.30
C LYS A 386 1.10 -39.37 11.39
N ARG A 387 2.30 -38.79 11.22
CA ARG A 387 3.38 -38.88 12.21
C ARG A 387 3.00 -38.18 13.52
N GLN A 388 2.36 -37.01 13.44
CA GLN A 388 1.91 -36.27 14.63
C GLN A 388 0.91 -37.09 15.45
N PHE A 389 -0.13 -37.65 14.82
CA PHE A 389 -1.13 -38.45 15.51
C PHE A 389 -0.55 -39.73 16.11
N TYR A 390 0.38 -40.39 15.41
CA TYR A 390 1.11 -41.53 15.97
C TYR A 390 1.91 -41.16 17.22
N GLN A 391 2.59 -40.00 17.21
CA GLN A 391 3.33 -39.53 18.39
C GLN A 391 2.40 -39.18 19.56
N GLU A 392 1.25 -38.57 19.28
CA GLU A 392 0.26 -38.21 20.30
C GLU A 392 -0.43 -39.44 20.91
N SER A 393 -0.78 -40.46 20.11
CA SER A 393 -1.39 -41.69 20.61
C SER A 393 -0.45 -42.52 21.50
N ASN A 394 0.86 -42.42 21.27
CA ASN A 394 1.87 -43.18 22.01
C ASN A 394 2.59 -42.33 23.10
N GLY A 395 2.20 -41.07 23.32
CA GLY A 395 2.85 -40.19 24.29
C GLY A 395 4.29 -39.76 23.94
N LEU A 396 4.69 -39.94 22.67
CA LEU A 396 6.05 -39.70 22.15
C LEU A 396 6.23 -38.27 21.61
N ASN A 397 5.38 -37.32 21.99
CA ASN A 397 5.47 -35.96 21.47
C ASN A 397 6.76 -35.28 21.98
N PRO A 398 7.61 -34.73 21.10
CA PRO A 398 8.88 -34.07 21.47
C PRO A 398 8.73 -32.98 22.53
N SER A 399 7.52 -32.46 22.67
CA SER A 399 7.20 -31.38 23.60
C SER A 399 6.88 -31.89 25.01
N SER A 400 6.44 -33.14 25.18
CA SER A 400 6.00 -33.74 26.46
C SER A 400 6.99 -34.73 27.06
N THR A 401 7.91 -35.28 26.26
CA THR A 401 8.89 -36.28 26.71
C THR A 401 10.31 -35.83 26.34
N PRO A 402 10.97 -35.01 27.19
CA PRO A 402 12.32 -34.52 26.90
C PRO A 402 13.40 -35.61 26.91
N GLN A 403 13.20 -36.72 27.63
CA GLN A 403 14.24 -37.72 27.90
C GLN A 403 14.23 -38.95 26.97
N HIS A 404 13.21 -39.15 26.14
CA HIS A 404 13.06 -40.37 25.31
C HIS A 404 12.67 -40.08 23.86
N TYR A 405 13.27 -39.07 23.23
CA TYR A 405 13.21 -38.98 21.77
C TYR A 405 14.13 -40.05 21.16
N VAL A 406 13.63 -41.27 21.02
CA VAL A 406 14.24 -42.26 20.14
C VAL A 406 13.79 -41.89 18.73
N ALA A 407 14.72 -41.34 17.94
CA ALA A 407 14.49 -41.20 16.50
C ALA A 407 14.22 -42.62 15.95
N LEU A 408 13.00 -42.86 15.47
CA LEU A 408 12.70 -44.06 14.70
C LEU A 408 13.48 -43.96 13.38
N SER A 409 14.72 -44.45 13.40
CA SER A 409 15.44 -44.82 12.18
C SER A 409 14.70 -45.98 11.53
N PRO A 410 14.48 -45.99 10.21
CA PRO A 410 13.95 -47.15 9.51
C PRO A 410 14.96 -48.30 9.40
N ASP A 411 16.22 -48.13 9.82
CA ASP A 411 17.23 -49.17 9.69
C ASP A 411 17.37 -50.02 10.96
N GLU A 412 17.04 -51.30 10.80
CA GLU A 412 17.40 -52.36 11.72
C GLU A 412 18.93 -52.41 11.86
N GLY A 413 19.42 -51.99 13.02
CA GLY A 413 20.77 -52.27 13.46
C GLY A 413 21.78 -51.16 13.18
N HIS A 414 21.78 -50.12 14.02
CA HIS A 414 23.00 -49.66 14.69
C HIS A 414 22.62 -48.73 15.86
N ARG A 415 23.10 -49.08 17.06
CA ARG A 415 23.07 -48.20 18.24
C ARG A 415 23.97 -47.00 17.97
N SER A 416 23.42 -45.80 17.85
CA SER A 416 24.19 -44.56 17.95
C SER A 416 23.92 -43.91 19.30
N MET A 417 24.87 -44.05 20.22
CA MET A 417 25.02 -43.15 21.37
C MET A 417 25.68 -41.88 20.86
N LEU A 418 24.92 -40.80 20.65
CA LEU A 418 25.51 -39.47 20.57
C LEU A 418 24.42 -38.39 20.67
N PHE A 419 24.26 -37.84 21.87
CA PHE A 419 24.00 -36.41 22.16
C PHE A 419 23.97 -36.26 23.69
N THR A 420 25.15 -36.16 24.28
CA THR A 420 25.32 -35.52 25.59
C THR A 420 25.07 -34.02 25.39
N ALA A 421 23.88 -33.56 25.79
CA ALA A 421 23.67 -32.13 26.03
C ALA A 421 24.06 -31.85 27.48
N GLU A 422 25.30 -31.39 27.64
CA GLU A 422 25.83 -30.84 28.88
C GLU A 422 25.23 -29.43 29.08
N THR A 423 24.75 -29.19 30.31
CA THR A 423 24.55 -27.89 31.01
C THR A 423 23.76 -26.76 30.31
N ASP A 424 22.53 -26.50 30.79
CA ASP A 424 22.19 -25.27 31.53
C ASP A 424 20.71 -25.28 31.98
N ASP A 425 20.48 -25.31 33.29
CA ASP A 425 19.51 -24.46 34.01
C ASP A 425 19.45 -24.91 35.49
N GLN A 426 20.30 -24.29 36.31
CA GLN A 426 20.02 -24.12 37.72
C GLN A 426 18.92 -23.07 37.88
N MET A 427 17.66 -23.50 38.00
CA MET A 427 16.66 -22.82 38.83
C MET A 427 15.41 -23.69 38.97
N ALA A 428 15.37 -24.51 40.01
CA ALA A 428 14.14 -25.13 40.46
C ALA A 428 14.24 -25.40 41.98
N ASP A 429 14.17 -24.33 42.75
CA ASP A 429 13.81 -24.44 44.17
C ASP A 429 12.31 -24.23 44.34
N SER A 430 11.77 -25.06 45.23
CA SER A 430 10.46 -24.99 45.87
C SER A 430 9.24 -25.32 45.00
N TYR A 431 8.89 -26.60 44.94
CA TYR A 431 7.61 -27.12 45.45
C TYR A 431 7.74 -28.64 45.64
N GLY A 432 7.66 -29.09 46.90
CA GLY A 432 7.83 -30.48 47.26
C GLY A 432 6.69 -31.39 46.80
N TYR A 433 7.05 -32.53 46.21
CA TYR A 433 6.26 -33.77 46.20
C TYR A 433 7.22 -34.96 46.33
N PRO A 434 6.81 -36.06 47.00
CA PRO A 434 7.72 -37.07 47.51
C PRO A 434 8.24 -38.03 46.44
N ASN A 435 9.52 -38.39 46.57
CA ASN A 435 10.19 -39.47 45.84
C ASN A 435 9.43 -40.81 46.01
N SER A 436 9.01 -41.40 44.89
CA SER A 436 8.70 -42.84 44.81
C SER A 436 9.46 -43.47 43.63
N THR A 437 10.78 -43.44 43.71
CA THR A 437 11.69 -44.14 42.79
C THR A 437 12.37 -45.30 43.52
N ALA A 438 11.60 -46.33 43.86
CA ALA A 438 12.15 -47.63 44.28
C ALA A 438 11.06 -48.72 44.34
N ALA A 439 10.56 -49.22 43.19
CA ALA A 439 9.86 -50.53 43.13
C ALA A 439 9.43 -51.00 41.72
N PHE A 440 9.93 -50.45 40.61
CA PHE A 440 9.47 -50.88 39.27
C PHE A 440 10.58 -51.13 38.25
N SER A 441 11.76 -51.55 38.71
CA SER A 441 12.94 -51.76 37.84
C SER A 441 13.33 -53.22 37.58
N LYS A 442 12.47 -54.22 37.83
CA LYS A 442 12.86 -55.62 37.54
C LYS A 442 11.81 -56.57 36.94
N GLU A 443 10.60 -56.12 36.59
CA GLU A 443 9.57 -57.03 36.04
C GLU A 443 9.05 -56.68 34.64
N ALA A 444 9.66 -55.71 33.95
CA ALA A 444 9.27 -55.33 32.58
C ALA A 444 10.22 -55.86 31.48
N GLU A 445 11.23 -56.66 31.81
CA GLU A 445 12.18 -57.22 30.83
C GLU A 445 11.74 -58.56 30.20
N THR A 446 10.55 -59.09 30.52
CA THR A 446 10.15 -60.45 30.06
C THR A 446 8.75 -60.58 29.43
N ALA A 447 8.15 -59.52 28.89
CA ALA A 447 6.83 -59.62 28.24
C ALA A 447 6.78 -58.96 26.85
N VAL A 448 7.50 -59.52 25.86
CA VAL A 448 7.22 -59.28 24.44
C VAL A 448 7.18 -60.63 23.72
N PRO A 449 5.99 -61.17 23.41
CA PRO A 449 5.84 -62.40 22.65
C PRO A 449 5.67 -62.09 21.16
N LEU A 450 6.72 -61.62 20.49
CA LEU A 450 6.76 -61.59 19.02
C LEU A 450 8.22 -61.73 18.57
N LEU A 451 8.73 -62.96 18.60
CA LEU A 451 9.84 -63.48 17.79
C LEU A 451 10.04 -64.97 18.16
N GLN A 452 9.12 -65.84 17.71
CA GLN A 452 9.42 -67.27 17.57
C GLN A 452 9.16 -67.67 16.13
N ARG A 453 10.25 -67.99 15.45
CA ARG A 453 10.32 -68.61 14.13
C ARG A 453 10.16 -70.12 14.32
N LYS A 454 9.19 -70.73 13.65
CA LYS A 454 9.34 -72.03 12.99
C LYS A 454 8.73 -71.93 11.60
#